data_AF-A0AAV1DY97-F1
#
_entry.id   AF-A0AAV1DY97-F1
#
_cell.length_a   1.000
_cell.length_b   1.000
_cell.length_c   1.000
_cell.angle_alpha   90.00
_cell.angle_beta   90.00
_cell.angle_gamma   90.00
#
_symmetry.space_group_name_H-M   'P 1'
#
loop_
_entity.id
_entity.type
_entity.pdbx_description
1 polymer ?
#
loop_
_entity_poly.entity_id
_entity_poly.type
_entity_poly.pdbx_seq_one_letter_code
_entity_poly.pdbx_strand_id
1 'polypeptide(L)'
;MDTSKVIDMRFILLWCCIIMEVVHGRNNAVDLNPKAVEKWYDKMASADGRKLTKLHLYSREIASGGNPTVVQIARWANNTDTGIIAFGRTVVVDDTLASESYKIIGRVQGIYSWTTSTPQTAEDGPASTGVFSMVFTQGEYKGSTISLLCNDPIFPKYRELPVVGGSGIFRLAQGSVIEETISGAPNGDALVKFTAFIVHY
;
A
#
# COMPACT_ATOMS: atom_id res chain seq x y z
N MET A 1 -52.66 -35.69 -3.27
CA MET A 1 -51.51 -35.44 -4.15
C MET A 1 -50.88 -34.15 -3.69
N ASP A 2 -49.67 -34.24 -3.16
CA ASP A 2 -48.94 -33.18 -2.46
C ASP A 2 -48.26 -32.24 -3.47
N THR A 3 -48.59 -30.95 -3.43
CA THR A 3 -48.05 -29.90 -4.31
C THR A 3 -46.80 -29.21 -3.75
N SER A 4 -46.22 -29.72 -2.65
CA SER A 4 -45.13 -29.05 -1.91
C SER A 4 -43.73 -29.08 -2.54
N LYS A 5 -43.56 -29.49 -3.81
CA LYS A 5 -42.22 -29.55 -4.45
C LYS A 5 -42.19 -29.10 -5.90
N VAL A 6 -42.72 -27.92 -6.21
CA VAL A 6 -42.33 -27.21 -7.44
C VAL A 6 -41.48 -26.03 -7.03
N ILE A 7 -40.16 -26.24 -6.93
CA ILE A 7 -39.21 -25.13 -6.85
C ILE A 7 -39.29 -24.43 -8.21
N ASP A 8 -39.86 -23.23 -8.22
CA ASP A 8 -40.02 -22.45 -9.43
C ASP A 8 -38.64 -22.17 -10.04
N MET A 9 -38.45 -22.61 -11.28
CA MET A 9 -37.21 -22.46 -12.04
C MET A 9 -36.78 -20.98 -12.16
N ARG A 10 -37.73 -20.04 -12.05
CA ARG A 10 -37.46 -18.60 -11.99
C ARG A 10 -36.72 -18.19 -10.72
N PHE A 11 -37.02 -18.81 -9.57
CA PHE A 11 -36.31 -18.58 -8.32
C PHE A 11 -34.87 -19.13 -8.38
N ILE A 12 -34.67 -20.32 -8.96
CA ILE A 12 -33.33 -20.89 -9.14
C ILE A 12 -32.48 -19.99 -10.04
N LEU A 13 -33.04 -19.52 -11.17
CA LEU A 13 -32.33 -18.63 -12.08
C LEU A 13 -31.99 -17.28 -11.43
N LEU A 14 -32.88 -16.71 -10.63
CA LEU A 14 -32.60 -15.47 -9.89
C LEU A 14 -31.46 -15.65 -8.89
N TRP A 15 -31.46 -16.75 -8.15
CA TRP A 15 -30.39 -17.10 -7.21
C TRP A 15 -29.06 -17.36 -7.94
N CYS A 16 -29.08 -18.03 -9.09
CA CYS A 16 -27.90 -18.21 -9.92
C CYS A 16 -27.34 -16.87 -10.45
N CYS A 17 -28.19 -15.92 -10.86
CA CYS A 17 -27.74 -14.59 -11.29
C CYS A 17 -27.11 -13.81 -10.15
N ILE A 18 -27.72 -13.80 -8.95
CA ILE A 18 -27.16 -13.13 -7.76
C ILE A 18 -25.83 -13.78 -7.36
N ILE A 19 -25.73 -15.11 -7.37
CA ILE A 19 -24.48 -15.81 -7.09
C ILE A 19 -23.44 -15.48 -8.16
N MET A 20 -23.79 -15.43 -9.44
CA MET A 20 -22.86 -15.04 -10.50
C MET A 20 -22.40 -13.59 -10.34
N GLU A 21 -23.27 -12.63 -10.01
CA GLU A 21 -22.86 -11.24 -9.75
C GLU A 21 -21.93 -11.14 -8.52
N VAL A 22 -22.21 -11.87 -7.44
CA VAL A 22 -21.34 -11.93 -6.25
C VAL A 22 -20.01 -12.62 -6.56
N VAL A 23 -20.00 -13.66 -7.40
CA VAL A 23 -18.78 -14.37 -7.84
C VAL A 23 -17.95 -13.52 -8.81
N HIS A 24 -18.58 -12.84 -9.77
CA HIS A 24 -17.90 -11.88 -10.64
C HIS A 24 -17.38 -10.67 -9.85
N GLY A 25 -18.14 -10.19 -8.86
CA GLY A 25 -17.71 -9.14 -7.93
C GLY A 25 -16.50 -9.55 -7.08
N ARG A 26 -16.43 -10.81 -6.63
CA ARG A 26 -15.26 -11.37 -5.93
C ARG A 26 -14.05 -11.60 -6.84
N ASN A 27 -14.27 -11.93 -8.12
CA ASN A 27 -13.19 -12.16 -9.09
C ASN A 27 -12.56 -10.86 -9.65
N ASN A 28 -13.11 -9.69 -9.30
CA ASN A 28 -12.62 -8.39 -9.77
C ASN A 28 -11.64 -7.72 -8.78
N ALA A 29 -11.35 -8.33 -7.62
CA ALA A 29 -10.32 -7.83 -6.73
C ALA A 29 -8.93 -8.09 -7.33
N VAL A 30 -8.14 -7.04 -7.54
CA VAL A 30 -6.76 -7.15 -8.02
C VAL A 30 -5.95 -7.91 -6.96
N ASP A 31 -5.29 -9.02 -7.36
CA ASP A 31 -4.44 -9.80 -6.44
C ASP A 31 -3.13 -9.05 -6.17
N LEU A 32 -3.08 -8.38 -5.02
CA LEU A 32 -1.91 -7.63 -4.55
C LEU A 32 -0.85 -8.50 -3.89
N ASN A 33 -0.97 -9.83 -3.92
CA ASN A 33 0.12 -10.70 -3.48
C ASN A 33 1.39 -10.39 -4.30
N PRO A 34 2.56 -10.17 -3.68
CA PRO A 34 3.78 -9.82 -4.40
C PRO A 34 4.15 -10.79 -5.53
N LYS A 35 3.82 -12.08 -5.43
CA LYS A 35 4.06 -13.06 -6.51
C LYS A 35 3.13 -12.88 -7.71
N ALA A 36 1.89 -12.48 -7.47
CA ALA A 36 0.92 -12.20 -8.52
C ALA A 36 1.31 -10.92 -9.27
N VAL A 37 1.68 -9.87 -8.53
CA VAL A 37 2.17 -8.60 -9.07
C VAL A 37 3.47 -8.80 -9.86
N GLU A 38 4.42 -9.58 -9.34
CA GLU A 38 5.65 -9.95 -10.06
C GLU A 38 5.37 -10.59 -11.41
N LYS A 39 4.49 -11.60 -11.44
CA LYS A 39 4.10 -12.28 -12.68
C LYS A 39 3.51 -11.32 -13.72
N TRP A 40 2.78 -10.29 -13.26
CA TRP A 40 2.24 -9.25 -14.13
C TRP A 40 3.36 -8.37 -14.73
N TYR A 41 4.30 -7.91 -13.90
CA TYR A 41 5.45 -7.10 -14.33
C TYR A 41 6.40 -7.87 -15.26
N ASP A 42 6.70 -9.13 -14.98
CA ASP A 42 7.58 -9.96 -15.82
C ASP A 42 7.04 -10.08 -17.24
N LYS A 43 5.71 -10.26 -17.38
CA LYS A 43 5.04 -10.32 -18.67
C LYS A 43 5.12 -8.98 -19.42
N MET A 44 4.99 -7.87 -18.70
CA MET A 44 4.94 -6.53 -19.28
C MET A 44 6.33 -6.00 -19.67
N ALA A 45 7.31 -6.07 -18.76
CA ALA A 45 8.67 -5.58 -18.99
C ALA A 45 9.36 -6.34 -20.14
N SER A 46 9.14 -7.65 -20.24
CA SER A 46 9.65 -8.47 -21.35
C SER A 46 9.14 -8.00 -22.71
N ALA A 47 7.95 -7.39 -22.79
CA ALA A 47 7.35 -6.93 -24.03
C ALA A 47 7.83 -5.52 -24.45
N ASP A 48 8.30 -4.71 -23.50
CA ASP A 48 8.56 -3.28 -23.69
C ASP A 48 10.05 -2.91 -23.77
N GLY A 49 10.95 -3.87 -23.52
CA GLY A 49 12.41 -3.66 -23.58
C GLY A 49 12.97 -2.70 -22.52
N ARG A 50 12.14 -2.24 -21.58
CA ARG A 50 12.53 -1.46 -20.40
C ARG A 50 13.11 -2.36 -19.31
N LYS A 51 13.97 -1.80 -18.45
CA LYS A 51 14.52 -2.51 -17.29
C LYS A 51 13.46 -2.64 -16.20
N LEU A 52 13.36 -3.82 -15.62
CA LEU A 52 12.59 -4.07 -14.41
C LEU A 52 13.55 -4.28 -13.25
N THR A 53 13.50 -3.41 -12.25
CA THR A 53 14.20 -3.57 -10.98
C THR A 53 13.20 -3.98 -9.91
N LYS A 54 13.49 -5.12 -9.26
CA LYS A 54 12.74 -5.63 -8.12
C LYS A 54 13.52 -5.40 -6.84
N LEU A 55 12.92 -4.73 -5.87
CA LEU A 55 13.53 -4.48 -4.56
C LEU A 55 12.68 -5.03 -3.44
N HIS A 56 13.35 -5.59 -2.44
CA HIS A 56 12.75 -5.94 -1.16
C HIS A 56 13.40 -5.10 -0.08
N LEU A 57 12.59 -4.28 0.56
CA LEU A 57 13.04 -3.22 1.46
C LEU A 57 12.23 -3.26 2.74
N TYR A 58 12.81 -2.71 3.80
CA TYR A 58 12.16 -2.63 5.10
C TYR A 58 12.24 -1.19 5.62
N SER A 59 11.13 -0.70 6.17
CA SER A 59 11.07 0.57 6.88
C SER A 59 10.61 0.39 8.31
N ARG A 60 11.12 1.23 9.20
CA ARG A 60 10.71 1.26 10.60
C ARG A 60 10.14 2.64 10.90
N GLU A 61 8.84 2.66 11.14
CA GLU A 61 8.14 3.84 11.64
C GLU A 61 8.30 3.92 13.16
N ILE A 62 8.72 5.08 13.66
CA ILE A 62 8.89 5.35 15.09
C ILE A 62 8.08 6.60 15.40
N ALA A 63 6.88 6.42 15.97
CA ALA A 63 5.95 7.50 16.28
C ALA A 63 6.07 7.99 17.74
N SER A 64 6.87 7.30 18.56
CA SER A 64 7.00 7.58 19.99
C SER A 64 8.45 7.57 20.48
N GLY A 65 8.67 7.90 21.76
CA GLY A 65 9.99 7.94 22.37
C GLY A 65 10.77 9.23 22.11
N GLY A 66 12.07 9.22 22.42
CA GLY A 66 12.91 10.42 22.40
C GLY A 66 13.37 10.88 21.01
N ASN A 67 13.34 9.99 20.01
CA ASN A 67 13.80 10.27 18.64
C ASN A 67 12.77 9.73 17.62
N PRO A 68 11.54 10.30 17.57
CA PRO A 68 10.53 9.86 16.63
C PRO A 68 10.94 10.20 15.19
N THR A 69 10.63 9.29 14.27
CA THR A 69 10.77 9.47 12.82
C THR A 69 9.43 9.84 12.16
N VAL A 70 8.32 9.69 12.88
CA VAL A 70 6.97 10.11 12.49
C VAL A 70 6.46 11.15 13.48
N VAL A 71 6.13 12.35 13.00
CA VAL A 71 5.71 13.47 13.85
C VAL A 71 4.43 14.11 13.32
N GLN A 72 3.43 14.30 14.19
CA GLN A 72 2.20 15.01 13.84
C GLN A 72 2.47 16.49 13.63
N ILE A 73 2.09 17.01 12.45
CA ILE A 73 2.28 18.41 12.06
C ILE A 73 0.97 19.17 11.92
N ALA A 74 -0.16 18.48 11.70
CA ALA A 74 -1.47 19.11 11.67
C ALA A 74 -2.57 18.16 12.18
N ARG A 75 -3.62 18.75 12.74
CA ARG A 75 -4.90 18.11 13.06
C ARG A 75 -5.98 19.19 13.16
N TRP A 76 -7.24 18.79 13.01
CA TRP A 76 -8.35 19.71 13.27
C TRP A 76 -8.41 20.08 14.77
N ALA A 77 -8.36 21.37 15.07
CA ALA A 77 -8.28 21.88 16.44
C ALA A 77 -9.51 21.54 17.31
N ASN A 78 -10.69 21.43 16.70
CA ASN A 78 -11.93 21.07 17.41
C ASN A 78 -12.24 19.56 17.34
N ASN A 79 -11.32 18.74 16.80
CA ASN A 79 -11.48 17.30 16.83
C ASN A 79 -11.23 16.79 18.26
N THR A 80 -12.23 16.13 18.84
CA THR A 80 -12.08 15.44 20.13
C THR A 80 -11.39 14.08 19.99
N ASP A 81 -11.36 13.52 18.78
CA ASP A 81 -10.61 12.31 18.49
C ASP A 81 -9.11 12.64 18.38
N THR A 82 -8.36 12.23 19.41
CA THR A 82 -6.90 12.37 19.46
C THR A 82 -6.18 11.07 19.07
N GLY A 83 -6.90 10.12 18.48
CA GLY A 83 -6.37 8.83 18.06
C GLY A 83 -5.23 8.94 17.04
N ILE A 84 -4.46 7.86 16.91
CA ILE A 84 -3.38 7.77 15.92
C ILE A 84 -3.88 7.71 14.47
N ILE A 85 -5.13 7.30 14.28
CA ILE A 85 -5.82 7.15 12.99
C ILE A 85 -6.92 8.20 12.75
N ALA A 86 -6.93 9.30 13.52
CA ALA A 86 -8.02 10.28 13.47
C ALA A 86 -8.07 11.04 12.15
N PHE A 87 -9.25 11.20 11.55
CA PHE A 87 -9.44 11.95 10.31
C PHE A 87 -8.81 13.35 10.36
N GLY A 88 -8.05 13.70 9.32
CA GLY A 88 -7.34 14.97 9.18
C GLY A 88 -6.05 15.07 10.01
N ARG A 89 -5.71 14.08 10.83
CA ARG A 89 -4.38 14.00 11.44
C ARG A 89 -3.35 13.82 10.34
N THR A 90 -2.40 14.74 10.27
CA THR A 90 -1.32 14.78 9.29
C THR A 90 0.02 14.65 9.97
N VAL A 91 0.91 13.82 9.43
CA VAL A 91 2.25 13.59 9.96
C VAL A 91 3.31 13.82 8.88
N VAL A 92 4.52 14.16 9.33
CA VAL A 92 5.75 14.09 8.55
C VAL A 92 6.50 12.81 8.90
N VAL A 93 7.16 12.21 7.90
CA VAL A 93 7.88 10.94 8.00
C VAL A 93 9.31 11.12 7.53
N ASP A 94 10.27 10.59 8.28
CA ASP A 94 11.67 10.39 7.90
C ASP A 94 12.17 9.06 8.50
N ASP A 95 11.75 7.94 7.91
CA ASP A 95 12.04 6.60 8.40
C ASP A 95 13.28 5.99 7.77
N THR A 96 13.87 4.99 8.42
CA THR A 96 15.03 4.27 7.86
C THR A 96 14.57 3.33 6.75
N LEU A 97 15.29 3.26 5.64
CA LEU A 97 15.06 2.26 4.58
C LEU A 97 16.23 1.27 4.56
N ALA A 98 15.92 0.00 4.80
CA ALA A 98 16.89 -1.09 4.88
C ALA A 98 16.72 -2.11 3.74
N SER A 99 17.81 -2.76 3.34
CA SER A 99 17.80 -3.92 2.44
C SER A 99 17.33 -5.20 3.16
N GLU A 100 17.14 -6.30 2.41
CA GLU A 100 16.86 -7.63 3.00
C GLU A 100 17.93 -8.12 3.97
N SER A 101 19.17 -7.67 3.80
CA SER A 101 20.28 -7.93 4.73
C SER A 101 20.29 -7.02 5.96
N TYR A 102 19.20 -6.27 6.20
CA TYR A 102 19.02 -5.31 7.31
C TYR A 102 20.02 -4.15 7.33
N LYS A 103 20.73 -3.91 6.23
CA LYS A 103 21.62 -2.76 6.10
C LYS A 103 20.78 -1.52 5.75
N ILE A 104 20.97 -0.43 6.49
CA ILE A 104 20.37 0.86 6.12
C ILE A 104 21.00 1.35 4.82
N ILE A 105 20.16 1.52 3.80
CA ILE A 105 20.56 1.95 2.46
C ILE A 105 19.90 3.26 2.03
N GLY A 106 18.96 3.78 2.82
CA GLY A 106 18.21 4.97 2.47
C GLY A 106 17.27 5.47 3.56
N ARG A 107 16.32 6.30 3.13
CA ARG A 107 15.25 6.87 3.94
C ARG A 107 13.91 6.77 3.21
N VAL A 108 12.81 6.68 3.96
CA VAL A 108 11.47 6.97 3.44
C VAL A 108 11.06 8.32 4.00
N GLN A 109 10.87 9.31 3.13
CA GLN A 109 10.62 10.69 3.52
C GLN A 109 9.34 11.20 2.89
N GLY A 110 8.50 11.88 3.66
CA GLY A 110 7.24 12.37 3.11
C GLY A 110 6.27 12.90 4.15
N ILE A 111 5.02 12.98 3.72
CA ILE A 111 3.88 13.34 4.56
C ILE A 111 2.70 12.42 4.24
N TYR A 112 1.88 12.14 5.25
CA TYR A 112 0.58 11.52 5.03
C TYR A 112 -0.47 12.08 5.97
N SER A 113 -1.73 11.97 5.54
CA SER A 113 -2.90 12.36 6.32
C SER A 113 -3.88 11.20 6.38
N TRP A 114 -4.55 11.02 7.52
CA TRP A 114 -5.70 10.12 7.60
C TRP A 114 -6.90 10.76 6.90
N THR A 115 -7.32 10.20 5.78
CA THR A 115 -8.32 10.80 4.87
C THR A 115 -9.66 10.09 4.92
N THR A 116 -9.77 8.98 5.65
CA THR A 116 -11.05 8.30 5.85
C THR A 116 -11.91 8.99 6.89
N SER A 117 -12.97 9.68 6.44
CA SER A 117 -14.05 10.14 7.32
C SER A 117 -14.99 8.99 7.73
N THR A 118 -15.13 8.01 6.85
CA THR A 118 -15.93 6.79 7.05
C THR A 118 -15.31 5.65 6.22
N PRO A 119 -14.93 4.51 6.82
CA PRO A 119 -14.40 3.38 6.08
C PRO A 119 -15.36 2.95 4.96
N GLN A 120 -14.82 2.63 3.78
CA GLN A 120 -15.61 2.17 2.63
C GLN A 120 -16.24 0.81 2.92
N THR A 121 -15.45 -0.07 3.53
CA THR A 121 -15.88 -1.34 4.10
C THR A 121 -15.23 -1.54 5.47
N ALA A 122 -15.77 -2.47 6.26
CA ALA A 122 -15.10 -2.91 7.50
C ALA A 122 -13.76 -3.60 7.23
N GLU A 123 -13.56 -4.10 6.00
CA GLU A 123 -12.38 -4.85 5.56
C GLU A 123 -11.24 -3.93 5.14
N ASP A 124 -11.54 -2.75 4.58
CA ASP A 124 -10.53 -1.75 4.18
C ASP A 124 -9.93 -1.01 5.38
N GLY A 125 -10.74 -0.77 6.41
CA GLY A 125 -10.35 0.06 7.54
C GLY A 125 -10.16 1.53 7.19
N PRO A 126 -9.56 2.32 8.10
CA PRO A 126 -9.15 3.68 7.82
C PRO A 126 -7.99 3.70 6.83
N ALA A 127 -7.98 4.68 5.94
CA ALA A 127 -6.96 4.89 4.95
C ALA A 127 -6.21 6.20 5.19
N SER A 128 -4.92 6.16 4.88
CA SER A 128 -4.08 7.33 4.80
C SER A 128 -3.84 7.72 3.34
N THR A 129 -3.68 9.00 3.06
CA THR A 129 -3.22 9.48 1.75
C THR A 129 -1.88 10.17 1.94
N GLY A 130 -0.88 9.73 1.19
CA GLY A 130 0.51 10.14 1.40
C GLY A 130 1.26 10.43 0.11
N VAL A 131 2.29 11.24 0.27
CA VAL A 131 3.32 11.49 -0.74
C VAL A 131 4.66 11.19 -0.11
N PHE A 132 5.37 10.24 -0.69
CA PHE A 132 6.63 9.74 -0.15
C PHE A 132 7.73 9.72 -1.21
N SER A 133 8.97 9.79 -0.74
CA SER A 133 10.17 9.52 -1.50
C SER A 133 10.98 8.44 -0.80
N MET A 134 11.29 7.35 -1.51
CA MET A 134 12.35 6.44 -1.10
C MET A 134 13.68 7.01 -1.58
N VAL A 135 14.50 7.50 -0.66
CA VAL A 135 15.77 8.19 -0.93
C VAL A 135 16.93 7.23 -0.66
N PHE A 136 17.60 6.78 -1.72
CA PHE A 136 18.73 5.86 -1.59
C PHE A 136 20.02 6.63 -1.31
N THR A 137 20.70 6.30 -0.22
CA THR A 137 21.91 6.99 0.26
C THR A 137 23.16 6.10 0.22
N GLN A 138 22.98 4.79 0.03
CA GLN A 138 24.07 3.82 -0.08
C GLN A 138 23.77 2.76 -1.16
N GLY A 139 24.80 1.96 -1.48
CA GLY A 139 24.67 0.86 -2.43
C GLY A 139 24.59 1.31 -3.88
N GLU A 140 24.10 0.40 -4.73
CA GLU A 140 24.00 0.58 -6.18
C GLU A 140 23.15 1.79 -6.57
N TYR A 141 22.12 2.09 -5.78
CA TYR A 141 21.12 3.11 -6.11
C TYR A 141 21.38 4.46 -5.44
N LYS A 142 22.53 4.62 -4.78
CA LYS A 142 22.91 5.84 -4.06
C LYS A 142 22.71 7.09 -4.94
N GLY A 143 22.02 8.09 -4.37
CA GLY A 143 21.72 9.36 -5.04
C GLY A 143 20.46 9.33 -5.93
N SER A 144 19.79 8.17 -6.04
CA SER A 144 18.52 8.04 -6.76
C SER A 144 17.34 8.09 -5.81
N THR A 145 16.16 8.38 -6.34
CA THR A 145 14.90 8.38 -5.57
C THR A 145 13.77 7.71 -6.34
N ILE A 146 12.81 7.18 -5.61
CA ILE A 146 11.50 6.73 -6.12
C ILE A 146 10.43 7.57 -5.44
N SER A 147 9.49 8.12 -6.21
CA SER A 147 8.38 8.94 -5.71
C SER A 147 7.09 8.14 -5.70
N LEU A 148 6.38 8.20 -4.58
CA LEU A 148 5.11 7.51 -4.34
C LEU A 148 4.01 8.54 -4.06
N LEU A 149 2.83 8.31 -4.63
CA LEU A 149 1.61 9.02 -4.28
C LEU A 149 0.52 7.97 -4.09
N CYS A 150 0.04 7.79 -2.87
CA CYS A 150 -0.76 6.62 -2.52
C CYS A 150 -1.96 6.95 -1.64
N ASN A 151 -2.97 6.11 -1.77
CA ASN A 151 -4.06 5.94 -0.81
C ASN A 151 -3.90 4.54 -0.20
N ASP A 152 -3.70 4.47 1.11
CA ASP A 152 -3.24 3.29 1.83
C ASP A 152 -4.25 2.87 2.91
N PRO A 153 -5.16 1.91 2.63
CA PRO A 153 -6.11 1.35 3.59
C PRO A 153 -5.43 0.32 4.49
N ILE A 154 -5.36 0.52 5.81
CA ILE A 154 -4.37 -0.18 6.65
C ILE A 154 -4.73 -1.62 7.06
N PHE A 155 -5.97 -2.08 6.86
CA PHE A 155 -6.38 -3.43 7.25
C PHE A 155 -6.02 -4.52 6.22
N PRO A 156 -6.12 -4.29 4.90
CA PRO A 156 -5.56 -5.19 3.91
C PRO A 156 -4.09 -5.55 4.17
N LYS A 157 -3.78 -6.84 4.03
CA LYS A 157 -2.42 -7.37 4.24
C LYS A 157 -1.42 -6.79 3.25
N TYR A 158 -1.81 -6.74 1.97
CA TYR A 158 -1.00 -6.23 0.88
C TYR A 158 -1.66 -4.98 0.32
N ARG A 159 -0.89 -3.90 0.20
CA ARG A 159 -1.39 -2.59 -0.20
C ARG A 159 -0.49 -2.05 -1.30
N GLU A 160 -1.08 -1.50 -2.35
CA GLU A 160 -0.32 -1.01 -3.49
C GLU A 160 -0.11 0.50 -3.39
N LEU A 161 1.15 0.92 -3.40
CA LEU A 161 1.58 2.30 -3.50
C LEU A 161 2.14 2.54 -4.90
N PRO A 162 1.47 3.33 -5.75
CA PRO A 162 1.96 3.63 -7.09
C PRO A 162 3.30 4.37 -7.09
N VAL A 163 4.22 3.93 -7.95
CA VAL A 163 5.41 4.68 -8.32
C VAL A 163 5.04 5.66 -9.41
N VAL A 164 5.00 6.95 -9.05
CA VAL A 164 4.63 8.04 -9.97
C VAL A 164 5.84 8.72 -10.63
N GLY A 165 7.05 8.34 -10.23
CA GLY A 165 8.27 8.88 -10.80
C GLY A 165 9.52 8.44 -10.04
N GLY A 166 10.66 8.95 -10.50
CA GLY A 166 11.95 8.76 -9.84
C GLY A 166 13.03 9.68 -10.39
N SER A 167 14.18 9.68 -9.71
CA SER A 167 15.36 10.46 -10.08
C SER A 167 16.61 9.59 -10.11
N GLY A 168 17.72 10.13 -10.62
CA GLY A 168 18.96 9.39 -10.78
C GLY A 168 18.80 8.26 -11.79
N ILE A 169 19.12 7.03 -11.38
CA ILE A 169 18.95 5.85 -12.24
C ILE A 169 17.48 5.53 -12.51
N PHE A 170 16.58 5.92 -11.59
CA PHE A 170 15.13 5.70 -11.69
C PHE A 170 14.44 6.85 -12.42
N ARG A 171 15.15 7.57 -13.30
CA ARG A 171 14.56 8.64 -14.10
C ARG A 171 13.47 8.06 -15.00
N LEU A 172 12.31 8.73 -15.01
CA LEU A 172 11.09 8.27 -15.70
C LEU A 172 10.54 6.93 -15.16
N ALA A 173 10.90 6.54 -13.94
CA ALA A 173 10.40 5.31 -13.35
C ALA A 173 8.88 5.31 -13.19
N GLN A 174 8.29 4.16 -13.45
CA GLN A 174 6.88 3.84 -13.20
C GLN A 174 6.81 2.47 -12.53
N GLY A 175 5.71 2.18 -11.85
CA GLY A 175 5.49 0.86 -11.29
C GLY A 175 4.68 0.86 -10.00
N SER A 176 4.91 -0.13 -9.16
CA SER A 176 4.12 -0.37 -7.95
C SER A 176 5.04 -0.82 -6.82
N VAL A 177 4.76 -0.33 -5.62
CA VAL A 177 5.32 -0.85 -4.37
C VAL A 177 4.21 -1.57 -3.62
N ILE A 178 4.41 -2.85 -3.34
CA ILE A 178 3.51 -3.60 -2.47
C ILE A 178 4.02 -3.51 -1.04
N GLU A 179 3.22 -2.90 -0.18
CA GLU A 179 3.47 -2.74 1.24
C GLU A 179 2.81 -3.85 2.05
N GLU A 180 3.52 -4.32 3.07
CA GLU A 180 3.05 -5.28 4.07
C GLU A 180 3.51 -4.81 5.46
N THR A 181 2.56 -4.55 6.36
CA THR A 181 2.89 -4.26 7.76
C THR A 181 3.25 -5.57 8.46
N ILE A 182 4.53 -5.75 8.80
CA ILE A 182 5.05 -6.95 9.48
C ILE A 182 4.68 -6.94 10.96
N SER A 183 4.78 -5.77 11.60
CA SER A 183 4.34 -5.57 12.97
C SER A 183 3.94 -4.11 13.21
N GLY A 184 3.02 -3.90 14.14
CA GLY A 184 2.58 -2.57 14.57
C GLY A 184 2.28 -2.57 16.07
N ALA A 185 2.50 -1.44 16.72
CA ALA A 185 2.24 -1.23 18.14
C ALA A 185 1.22 -0.11 18.37
N PRO A 186 0.49 -0.11 19.51
CA PRO A 186 -0.54 0.91 19.79
C PRO A 186 -0.01 2.35 19.86
N ASN A 187 1.29 2.54 20.05
CA ASN A 187 1.96 3.84 20.04
C ASN A 187 2.22 4.39 18.63
N GLY A 188 1.91 3.62 17.58
CA GLY A 188 2.16 3.97 16.19
C GLY A 188 3.50 3.50 15.63
N ASP A 189 4.33 2.79 16.42
CA ASP A 189 5.57 2.22 15.88
C ASP A 189 5.23 1.00 15.01
N ALA A 190 5.91 0.87 13.86
CA ALA A 190 5.67 -0.22 12.92
C ALA A 190 6.94 -0.69 12.21
N LEU A 191 6.95 -1.96 11.82
CA LEU A 191 7.89 -2.52 10.85
C LEU A 191 7.12 -2.83 9.57
N VAL A 192 7.55 -2.22 8.48
CA VAL A 192 6.91 -2.28 7.18
C VAL A 192 7.86 -2.92 6.18
N LYS A 193 7.35 -3.83 5.36
CA LYS A 193 8.06 -4.42 4.23
C LYS A 193 7.51 -3.85 2.93
N PHE A 194 8.42 -3.49 2.04
CA PHE A 194 8.10 -3.07 0.68
C PHE A 194 8.65 -4.08 -0.32
N THR A 195 7.81 -4.49 -1.27
CA THR A 195 8.24 -5.17 -2.50
C THR A 195 7.99 -4.25 -3.67
N ALA A 196 9.05 -3.60 -4.15
CA ALA A 196 8.98 -2.62 -5.24
C ALA A 196 9.23 -3.28 -6.59
N PHE A 197 8.39 -2.97 -7.57
CA PHE A 197 8.55 -3.30 -8.97
C PHE A 197 8.68 -2.00 -9.76
N ILE A 198 9.86 -1.73 -10.28
CA ILE A 198 10.20 -0.43 -10.86
C ILE A 198 10.60 -0.65 -12.32
N VAL A 199 9.82 -0.11 -13.23
CA VAL A 199 10.11 -0.09 -14.67
C VAL A 199 10.83 1.20 -15.01
N HIS A 200 12.04 1.11 -15.55
CA HIS A 200 12.87 2.26 -15.92
C HIS A 200 13.83 1.93 -17.09
N TYR A 201 14.78 2.82 -17.36
CA TYR A 201 15.71 2.75 -18.51
C TYR A 201 17.15 2.40 -18.11
#